data_AF-A0A653TM64-F1
#
_entry.id   AF-A0A653TM64-F1
#
_cell.length_a   1.000
_cell.length_b   1.000
_cell.length_c   1.000
_cell.angle_alpha   90.00
_cell.angle_beta   90.00
_cell.angle_gamma   90.00
#
_symmetry.space_group_name_H-M   'P 1'
#
loop_
_entity.id
_entity.type
_entity.pdbx_description
1 polymer ?
#
loop_
_entity_poly.entity_id
_entity_poly.type
_entity_poly.pdbx_seq_one_letter_code
_entity_poly.pdbx_strand_id
1 'polypeptide(L)'
;MRVTFWATLLGAPLLLIVALALGEDIIPAGPSGWAACIAMGVMHVFGQGGVAWALGKLPASVTAVTILIQPVVAGLLGWWIFGETLTPVQALGGVLVLGAIVLAQRSQKAKPVLATDAPNGLK
;
A
#
# COMPACT_ATOMS: atom_id res chain seq x y z
N MET A 1 -5.70 -0.88 13.37
CA MET A 1 -5.93 -2.33 13.38
C MET A 1 -7.38 -2.73 13.62
N ARG A 2 -8.18 -2.03 14.46
CA ARG A 2 -9.62 -2.32 14.60
C ARG A 2 -10.36 -2.28 13.25
N VAL A 3 -10.12 -1.25 12.44
CA VAL A 3 -10.77 -1.09 11.13
C VAL A 3 -10.43 -2.22 10.17
N THR A 4 -9.15 -2.56 10.01
CA THR A 4 -8.72 -3.66 9.12
C THR A 4 -9.26 -5.01 9.58
N PHE A 5 -9.28 -5.26 10.90
CA PHE A 5 -9.88 -6.47 11.45
C PHE A 5 -11.37 -6.59 11.11
N TRP A 6 -12.16 -5.53 11.34
CA TRP A 6 -13.59 -5.54 11.01
C TRP A 6 -13.84 -5.63 9.50
N ALA A 7 -13.02 -4.97 8.68
CA ALA A 7 -13.12 -5.07 7.22
C ALA A 7 -12.85 -6.50 6.73
N THR A 8 -11.84 -7.18 7.26
CA THR A 8 -11.56 -8.58 6.91
C THR A 8 -12.61 -9.54 7.46
N LEU A 9 -13.07 -9.32 8.69
CA LEU A 9 -14.08 -10.16 9.34
C LEU A 9 -15.42 -10.14 8.60
N LEU A 10 -15.82 -8.99 8.06
CA LEU A 10 -17.04 -8.86 7.28
C LEU A 10 -16.82 -9.19 5.79
N GLY A 11 -15.66 -8.84 5.25
CA GLY A 11 -15.33 -9.06 3.84
C GLY A 11 -15.09 -10.52 3.48
N ALA A 12 -14.40 -11.29 4.33
CA ALA A 12 -14.11 -12.70 4.07
C ALA A 12 -15.36 -13.58 3.86
N PRO A 13 -16.38 -13.57 4.75
CA PRO A 13 -17.60 -14.37 4.53
C PRO A 13 -18.40 -13.85 3.32
N LEU A 14 -18.42 -12.54 3.09
CA LEU A 14 -19.10 -11.98 1.92
C LEU A 14 -18.45 -12.46 0.62
N LEU A 15 -17.12 -12.41 0.52
CA LEU A 15 -16.38 -12.91 -0.64
C LEU A 15 -16.55 -14.43 -0.80
N LEU A 16 -16.61 -15.18 0.30
CA LEU A 16 -16.87 -16.62 0.26
C LEU A 16 -18.26 -16.94 -0.33
N ILE A 17 -19.30 -16.20 0.09
CA ILE A 17 -20.66 -16.36 -0.45
C ILE A 17 -20.67 -16.05 -1.96
N VAL A 18 -19.99 -14.99 -2.38
CA VAL A 18 -19.91 -14.61 -3.80
C VAL A 18 -19.16 -15.66 -4.62
N ALA A 19 -18.02 -16.17 -4.14
CA ALA A 19 -17.26 -17.23 -4.82
C ALA A 19 -18.09 -18.51 -5.00
N LEU A 20 -18.83 -18.92 -3.96
CA LEU A 20 -19.77 -20.04 -4.02
C LEU A 20 -20.91 -19.79 -5.02
N ALA A 21 -21.46 -18.58 -5.05
CA ALA A 21 -22.54 -18.21 -5.97
C ALA A 21 -22.07 -18.19 -7.44
N LEU A 22 -20.79 -17.89 -7.69
CA LEU A 22 -20.16 -17.93 -9.01
C LEU A 22 -19.69 -19.33 -9.42
N GLY A 23 -19.71 -20.30 -8.50
CA GLY A 23 -19.23 -21.66 -8.74
C GLY A 23 -17.72 -21.77 -8.89
N GLU A 24 -16.95 -20.88 -8.25
CA GLU A 24 -15.49 -20.92 -8.29
C GLU A 24 -14.92 -22.07 -7.44
N ASP A 25 -13.82 -22.66 -7.91
CA ASP A 25 -13.06 -23.67 -7.16
C ASP A 25 -12.26 -22.99 -6.03
N ILE A 26 -12.82 -23.04 -4.81
CA ILE A 26 -12.27 -22.36 -3.63
C ILE A 26 -11.10 -23.14 -3.01
N ILE A 27 -11.00 -24.43 -3.30
CA ILE A 27 -9.98 -25.31 -2.76
C ILE A 27 -8.81 -25.35 -3.75
N PRO A 28 -7.59 -24.93 -3.34
CA PRO A 28 -6.43 -25.04 -4.20
C PRO A 28 -6.19 -26.50 -4.62
N ALA A 29 -6.00 -26.73 -5.92
CA ALA A 29 -5.91 -28.06 -6.52
C ALA A 29 -4.70 -28.91 -6.05
N GLY A 30 -3.74 -28.34 -5.31
CA GLY A 30 -2.57 -29.06 -4.82
C GLY A 30 -1.65 -28.25 -3.90
N PRO A 31 -0.51 -28.85 -3.48
CA PRO A 31 0.42 -28.23 -2.52
C PRO A 31 0.99 -26.88 -2.96
N SER A 32 1.22 -26.70 -4.27
CA SER A 32 1.69 -25.44 -4.85
C SER A 32 0.68 -24.31 -4.69
N GLY A 33 -0.62 -24.59 -4.84
CA GLY A 33 -1.68 -23.61 -4.65
C GLY A 33 -1.78 -23.15 -3.19
N TRP A 34 -1.70 -24.09 -2.24
CA TRP A 34 -1.63 -23.75 -0.82
C TRP A 34 -0.38 -22.95 -0.47
N ALA A 35 0.78 -23.32 -1.02
CA ALA A 35 2.02 -22.56 -0.83
C ALA A 35 1.88 -21.11 -1.37
N ALA A 36 1.23 -20.92 -2.52
CA ALA A 36 0.95 -19.60 -3.06
C ALA A 36 0.01 -18.79 -2.16
N CYS A 37 -1.09 -19.39 -1.66
CA CYS A 37 -2.00 -18.74 -0.71
C CYS A 37 -1.28 -18.29 0.58
N ILE A 38 -0.44 -19.17 1.15
CA ILE A 38 0.34 -18.86 2.34
C ILE A 38 1.34 -17.73 2.05
N ALA A 39 2.10 -17.83 0.96
CA ALA A 39 3.06 -16.80 0.57
C ALA A 39 2.38 -15.43 0.40
N MET A 40 1.22 -15.40 -0.26
CA MET A 40 0.45 -14.17 -0.45
C MET A 40 -0.08 -13.62 0.87
N GLY A 41 -0.60 -14.48 1.74
CA GLY A 41 -1.09 -14.09 3.08
C GLY A 41 0.02 -13.51 3.95
N VAL A 42 1.20 -14.16 3.98
CA VAL A 42 2.39 -13.67 4.70
C VAL A 42 2.80 -12.31 4.16
N MET A 43 2.96 -12.17 2.84
CA MET A 43 3.34 -10.91 2.21
C MET A 43 2.34 -9.78 2.51
N HIS A 44 1.03 -10.10 2.51
CA HIS A 44 -0.02 -9.15 2.84
C HIS A 44 0.07 -8.66 4.28
N VAL A 45 0.26 -9.56 5.24
CA VAL A 45 0.41 -9.21 6.66
C VAL A 45 1.63 -8.32 6.89
N PHE A 46 2.77 -8.65 6.28
CA PHE A 46 3.97 -7.82 6.36
C PHE A 46 3.76 -6.43 5.73
N GLY A 47 3.19 -6.36 4.53
CA GLY A 47 2.94 -5.10 3.83
C GLY A 47 1.96 -4.20 4.58
N GLN A 48 0.79 -4.73 4.95
CA GLN A 48 -0.22 -3.97 5.69
C GLN A 48 0.21 -3.63 7.12
N GLY A 49 0.94 -4.54 7.78
CA GLY A 49 1.55 -4.29 9.09
C GLY A 49 2.56 -3.14 9.05
N GLY A 50 3.42 -3.11 8.03
CA GLY A 50 4.36 -2.01 7.80
C GLY A 50 3.67 -0.67 7.57
N VAL A 51 2.59 -0.64 6.79
CA VAL A 51 1.75 0.55 6.59
C VAL A 51 1.14 1.03 7.91
N ALA A 52 0.56 0.12 8.70
CA ALA A 52 -0.02 0.45 10.00
C ALA A 52 1.03 1.02 10.98
N TRP A 53 2.24 0.46 10.97
CA TRP A 53 3.36 0.97 11.76
C TRP A 53 3.81 2.37 11.31
N ALA A 54 3.89 2.60 10.00
CA ALA A 54 4.26 3.89 9.42
C ALA A 54 3.25 4.98 9.80
N LEU A 55 1.95 4.70 9.72
CA LEU A 55 0.89 5.63 10.13
C LEU A 55 0.95 5.99 11.62
N GLY A 56 1.50 5.12 12.47
CA GLY A 56 1.71 5.41 13.88
C GLY A 56 2.88 6.36 14.15
N LYS A 57 3.78 6.58 13.18
CA LYS A 57 5.04 7.34 13.36
C LYS A 57 5.18 8.54 12.40
N LEU A 58 4.46 8.55 11.29
CA LEU A 58 4.58 9.54 10.22
C LEU A 58 3.24 10.24 9.99
N PRO A 59 3.23 11.51 9.52
CA PRO A 59 2.01 12.18 9.11
C PRO A 59 1.26 11.37 8.05
N ALA A 60 -0.06 11.25 8.21
CA ALA A 60 -0.89 10.46 7.30
C ALA A 60 -0.73 10.87 5.83
N SER A 61 -0.53 12.16 5.56
CA SER A 61 -0.29 12.68 4.20
C SER A 61 1.01 12.16 3.58
N VAL A 62 2.10 12.10 4.33
CA VAL A 62 3.40 11.59 3.87
C VAL A 62 3.32 10.07 3.65
N THR A 63 2.67 9.36 4.57
CA THR A 63 2.47 7.91 4.46
C THR A 63 1.60 7.57 3.25
N ALA A 64 0.51 8.27 3.02
CA ALA A 64 -0.40 8.04 1.89
C ALA A 64 0.30 8.23 0.54
N VAL A 65 1.09 9.30 0.38
CA VAL A 65 1.84 9.51 -0.86
C VAL A 65 2.94 8.47 -1.02
N THR A 66 3.65 8.10 0.05
CA THR A 66 4.73 7.10 -0.02
C THR A 66 4.21 5.71 -0.40
N ILE A 67 2.98 5.37 0.00
CA ILE A 67 2.31 4.12 -0.38
C ILE A 67 2.13 3.99 -1.90
N LEU A 68 2.11 5.10 -2.65
CA LEU A 68 2.08 5.05 -4.12
C LEU A 68 3.33 4.40 -4.73
N ILE A 69 4.37 4.10 -3.96
CA ILE A 69 5.48 3.28 -4.44
C ILE A 69 5.05 1.82 -4.69
N GLN A 70 4.00 1.35 -4.03
CA GLN A 70 3.49 -0.02 -4.14
C GLN A 70 3.18 -0.44 -5.57
N PRO A 71 2.41 0.30 -6.40
CA PRO A 71 2.16 -0.07 -7.80
C PRO A 71 3.44 -0.14 -8.64
N VAL A 72 4.43 0.72 -8.38
CA VAL A 72 5.72 0.68 -9.09
C VAL A 72 6.47 -0.61 -8.75
N VAL A 73 6.57 -0.93 -7.46
CA VAL A 73 7.21 -2.17 -6.99
C VAL A 73 6.44 -3.39 -7.49
N ALA A 74 5.11 -3.37 -7.48
CA ALA A 74 4.28 -4.46 -7.98
C ALA A 74 4.52 -4.71 -9.48
N GLY A 75 4.57 -3.65 -10.30
CA GLY A 75 4.89 -3.80 -11.73
C GLY A 75 6.30 -4.34 -11.98
N LEU A 76 7.30 -3.86 -11.24
CA LEU A 76 8.67 -4.36 -11.35
C LEU A 76 8.80 -5.84 -10.93
N LEU A 77 8.11 -6.23 -9.85
CA LEU A 77 8.06 -7.63 -9.41
C LEU A 77 7.26 -8.50 -10.38
N GLY A 78 6.19 -7.97 -11.00
CA GLY A 78 5.45 -8.60 -12.09
C GLY A 78 6.36 -8.97 -13.25
N TRP A 79 7.12 -7.99 -13.75
CA TRP A 79 8.08 -8.21 -14.83
C TRP A 79 9.21 -9.18 -14.43
N TRP A 80 9.76 -9.06 -13.23
CA TRP A 80 10.85 -9.93 -12.79
C TRP A 80 10.38 -11.36 -12.50
N ILE A 81 9.42 -11.53 -11.59
CA ILE A 81 9.05 -12.84 -11.04
C ILE A 81 8.11 -13.58 -11.98
N PHE A 82 7.15 -12.88 -12.58
CA PHE A 82 6.10 -13.47 -13.42
C PHE A 82 6.41 -13.36 -14.92
N GLY A 83 7.49 -12.65 -15.29
CA GLY A 83 7.88 -12.48 -16.69
C GLY A 83 6.91 -11.62 -17.51
N GLU A 84 6.08 -10.80 -16.84
CA GLU A 84 5.09 -9.96 -17.50
C GLU A 84 5.75 -8.86 -18.33
N THR A 85 5.22 -8.52 -19.50
CA THR A 85 5.84 -7.48 -20.34
C THR A 85 5.56 -6.09 -19.77
N LEU A 86 6.62 -5.36 -19.39
CA LEU A 86 6.48 -4.01 -18.88
C LEU A 86 6.36 -3.03 -20.05
N THR A 87 5.15 -2.52 -20.28
CA THR A 87 4.87 -1.64 -21.41
C THR A 87 5.54 -0.27 -21.23
N PRO A 88 5.86 0.45 -22.32
CA PRO A 88 6.41 1.80 -22.22
C PRO A 88 5.51 2.77 -21.44
N VAL A 89 4.19 2.60 -21.53
CA VAL A 89 3.21 3.42 -20.78
C VAL A 89 3.27 3.13 -19.28
N GLN A 90 3.39 1.86 -18.88
CA GLN A 90 3.60 1.48 -17.48
C GLN A 90 4.93 2.01 -16.94
N ALA A 91 6.01 1.92 -17.73
CA ALA A 91 7.31 2.46 -17.35
C ALA A 91 7.23 3.98 -17.12
N LEU A 92 6.60 4.72 -18.05
CA LEU A 92 6.38 6.15 -17.92
C LEU A 92 5.53 6.49 -16.68
N GLY A 93 4.44 5.75 -16.47
CA GLY A 93 3.61 5.88 -15.27
C GLY A 93 4.41 5.66 -13.98
N GLY A 94 5.27 4.64 -13.95
CA GLY A 94 6.16 4.37 -12.82
C GLY A 94 7.12 5.53 -12.54
N VAL A 95 7.76 6.08 -13.57
CA VAL A 95 8.64 7.25 -13.44
C VAL A 95 7.87 8.48 -12.92
N LEU A 96 6.67 8.73 -13.44
CA LEU A 96 5.81 9.84 -13.00
C LEU A 96 5.41 9.70 -11.52
N VAL A 97 5.03 8.49 -11.09
CA VAL A 97 4.69 8.20 -9.69
C VAL A 97 5.90 8.44 -8.78
N LEU A 98 7.09 7.93 -9.13
CA LEU A 98 8.31 8.16 -8.35
C LEU A 98 8.64 9.66 -8.25
N GLY A 99 8.53 10.40 -9.36
CA GLY A 99 8.72 11.85 -9.38
C GLY A 99 7.73 12.58 -8.46
N ALA A 100 6.45 12.21 -8.49
CA ALA A 100 5.41 12.79 -7.64
C ALA A 100 5.69 12.53 -6.15
N ILE A 101 6.13 11.33 -5.78
CA ILE A 101 6.48 10.98 -4.40
C ILE A 101 7.63 11.86 -3.90
N VAL A 102 8.71 11.98 -4.68
CA VAL A 102 9.88 12.80 -4.32
C VAL A 102 9.49 14.27 -4.16
N LEU A 103 8.68 14.81 -5.08
CA LEU A 103 8.22 16.19 -5.03
C LEU A 103 7.36 16.45 -3.79
N ALA A 104 6.38 15.59 -3.52
CA ALA A 104 5.50 15.72 -2.36
C ALA A 104 6.27 15.65 -1.03
N GLN A 105 7.23 14.73 -0.92
CA GLN A 105 8.08 14.61 0.28
C GLN A 105 8.94 15.85 0.50
N ARG A 106 9.44 16.48 -0.57
CA ARG A 106 10.21 17.74 -0.49
C ARG A 106 9.35 18.92 -0.05
N SER A 107 8.16 19.08 -0.61
CA SER A 107 7.24 20.16 -0.25
C SER A 107 6.81 20.13 1.22
N GLN A 108 6.65 18.94 1.79
CA GLN A 108 6.27 18.80 3.21
C GLN A 108 7.41 19.11 4.19
N LYS A 109 8.68 18.94 3.79
CA LYS A 109 9.85 19.42 4.57
C LYS A 109 10.01 20.94 4.51
N ALA A 110 9.57 21.56 3.41
CA ALA A 110 9.72 22.98 3.14
C ALA A 110 8.61 23.87 3.74
N LYS A 111 7.87 23.38 4.74
CA LYS A 111 6.99 24.22 5.56
C LYS A 111 7.72 24.58 6.87
N PRO A 112 8.59 25.62 6.89
CA PRO A 112 8.94 26.26 8.13
C PRO A 112 7.64 26.73 8.78
N VAL A 113 7.47 26.40 10.05
CA VAL A 113 6.55 27.08 10.92
C VAL A 113 6.85 28.57 10.78
N LEU A 114 5.99 29.30 10.06
CA LEU A 114 6.02 30.75 10.07
C LEU A 114 5.90 31.16 11.53
N ALA A 115 7.00 31.72 12.04
CA ALA A 115 7.11 32.59 13.18
C ALA A 115 5.77 32.82 13.93
N THR A 116 5.46 31.94 14.87
CA THR A 116 4.80 32.38 16.10
C THR A 116 5.90 32.61 17.13
N ASP A 117 6.80 33.55 16.80
CA ASP A 117 7.46 34.41 17.75
C ASP A 117 7.04 35.81 17.28
N ALA A 118 6.29 36.57 18.07
CA ALA A 118 6.99 37.36 19.07
C ALA A 118 6.21 37.50 20.40
N PRO A 119 6.95 37.55 21.51
CA PRO A 119 6.42 37.72 22.86
C PRO A 119 5.93 39.15 23.05
N ASN A 120 4.67 39.34 23.45
CA ASN A 120 4.25 40.64 23.98
C ASN A 120 4.42 40.65 25.50
N GLY A 121 5.67 40.75 25.93
CA GLY A 121 5.95 41.39 27.21
C GLY A 121 5.78 42.88 27.04
N LEU A 122 4.61 43.43 27.39
CA LEU A 122 4.45 44.85 27.67
C LEU A 122 3.43 45.04 28.81
N LYS A 123 4.02 45.29 29.99
CA LYS A 123 3.55 46.14 31.09
C LYS A 123 2.30 45.73 31.86
#